data_AF-A0A059BRA4-F1
#
_entry.id   AF-A0A059BRA4-F1
#
_cell.length_a   1.000
_cell.length_b   1.000
_cell.length_c   1.000
_cell.angle_alpha   90.00
_cell.angle_beta   90.00
_cell.angle_gamma   90.00
#
_symmetry.space_group_name_H-M   'P 1'
#
loop_
_entity.id
_entity.type
_entity.pdbx_description
1 polymer ?
#
loop_
_entity_poly.entity_id
_entity_poly.type
_entity_poly.pdbx_seq_one_letter_code
_entity_poly.pdbx_strand_id
1 'polypeptide(L)'
;MGWIGETVDSIRSIQIRQLLTQAVSLGMIVTSALIIWKALMCITGSESPVVVVLSGSMEPGFKRGDILFLHMSKDPIRAGEIVVFNID
;
A
#
# COMPACT_ATOMS: atom_id res chain seq x y z
N MET A 1 41.92 17.95 -28.10
CA MET A 1 41.08 18.25 -26.91
C MET A 1 39.72 17.54 -27.03
N GLY A 2 39.70 16.23 -27.28
CA GLY A 2 38.45 15.48 -27.59
C GLY A 2 38.25 14.18 -26.78
N TRP A 3 39.32 13.60 -26.26
CA TRP A 3 39.27 12.27 -25.62
C TRP A 3 38.58 12.27 -24.23
N ILE A 4 38.70 13.38 -23.49
CA ILE A 4 38.11 13.50 -22.15
C ILE A 4 36.58 13.74 -22.24
N GLY A 5 36.12 14.47 -23.26
CA GLY A 5 34.69 14.75 -23.47
C GLY A 5 33.90 13.47 -23.77
N GLU A 6 34.38 12.66 -24.72
CA GLU A 6 33.70 11.41 -25.11
C GLU A 6 33.65 10.37 -23.98
N THR A 7 34.69 10.33 -23.14
CA THR A 7 34.73 9.43 -21.98
C THR A 7 33.73 9.87 -20.90
N VAL A 8 33.62 11.18 -20.64
CA VAL A 8 32.67 11.73 -19.65
C VAL A 8 31.22 11.57 -20.13
N ASP A 9 30.94 11.82 -21.41
CA ASP A 9 29.60 11.61 -21.98
C ASP A 9 29.20 10.13 -22.00
N SER A 10 30.15 9.23 -22.29
CA SER A 10 29.94 7.78 -22.21
C SER A 10 29.62 7.33 -20.78
N ILE A 11 30.41 7.76 -19.78
CA ILE A 11 30.17 7.44 -18.36
C ILE A 11 28.82 8.00 -17.90
N ARG A 12 28.48 9.24 -18.29
CA ARG A 12 27.21 9.87 -17.97
C ARG A 12 26.02 9.10 -18.56
N SER A 13 26.13 8.63 -19.80
CA SER A 13 25.08 7.85 -20.45
C SER A 13 24.82 6.50 -19.78
N ILE A 14 25.88 5.84 -19.27
CA ILE A 14 25.78 4.56 -18.54
C ILE A 14 25.10 4.77 -17.18
N GLN A 15 25.51 5.81 -16.44
CA GLN A 15 24.89 6.17 -15.16
C GLN A 15 23.41 6.55 -15.31
N ILE A 16 23.05 7.28 -16.37
CA ILE A 16 21.64 7.61 -16.67
C ILE A 16 20.83 6.34 -16.93
N ARG A 17 21.34 5.41 -17.74
CA ARG A 17 20.67 4.12 -18.00
C ARG A 17 20.50 3.29 -16.73
N GLN A 18 21.50 3.26 -15.86
CA GLN A 18 21.42 2.57 -14.57
C GLN A 18 20.37 3.21 -13.66
N LEU A 19 20.36 4.54 -13.57
CA LEU A 19 19.41 5.29 -12.74
C LEU A 19 17.98 5.13 -13.24
N LEU A 20 17.76 5.15 -14.57
CA LEU A 20 16.47 4.84 -15.18
C LEU A 20 16.02 3.41 -14.87
N THR A 21 16.92 2.42 -14.97
CA THR A 21 16.60 1.03 -14.67
C THR A 21 16.23 0.87 -13.19
N GLN A 22 16.95 1.53 -12.29
CA GLN A 22 16.66 1.54 -10.86
C GLN A 22 15.32 2.23 -10.56
N ALA A 23 15.01 3.33 -11.24
CA ALA A 23 13.73 4.01 -11.13
C ALA A 23 12.56 3.13 -11.61
N VAL A 24 12.74 2.40 -12.72
CA VAL A 24 11.74 1.43 -13.22
C VAL A 24 11.53 0.31 -12.20
N SER A 25 12.61 -0.28 -11.67
CA SER A 25 12.52 -1.33 -10.65
C SER A 25 11.79 -0.84 -9.40
N LEU A 26 12.08 0.39 -8.94
CA LEU A 26 11.37 1.00 -7.82
C LEU A 26 9.89 1.24 -8.16
N GLY A 27 9.60 1.74 -9.36
CA GLY A 27 8.24 1.93 -9.85
C GLY A 27 7.43 0.63 -9.91
N MET A 28 8.05 -0.47 -10.31
CA MET A 28 7.44 -1.80 -10.32
C MET A 28 7.10 -2.29 -8.90
N ILE A 29 7.99 -2.09 -7.93
CA ILE A 29 7.74 -2.46 -6.53
C ILE A 29 6.57 -1.65 -5.96
N VAL A 30 6.57 -0.33 -6.15
CA VAL A 30 5.48 0.53 -5.65
C VAL A 30 4.15 0.19 -6.33
N THR A 31 4.17 -0.03 -7.65
CA THR A 31 2.96 -0.37 -8.42
C THR A 31 2.39 -1.72 -8.00
N SER A 32 3.24 -2.74 -7.80
CA SER A 32 2.79 -4.05 -7.31
C SER A 32 2.16 -3.96 -5.91
N ALA A 33 2.76 -3.18 -4.99
CA ALA A 33 2.16 -2.94 -3.67
C ALA A 33 0.79 -2.25 -3.77
N LEU A 34 0.65 -1.24 -4.64
CA LEU A 34 -0.62 -0.55 -4.88
C LEU A 34 -1.68 -1.46 -5.50
N ILE A 35 -1.30 -2.32 -6.45
CA ILE A 35 -2.21 -3.31 -7.05
C ILE A 35 -2.72 -4.28 -5.98
N ILE A 36 -1.85 -4.78 -5.09
CA ILE A 36 -2.26 -5.67 -4.00
C ILE A 36 -3.26 -4.96 -3.08
N TRP A 37 -2.97 -3.72 -2.68
CA TRP A 37 -3.87 -2.92 -1.83
C TRP A 37 -5.23 -2.67 -2.50
N LYS A 38 -5.25 -2.34 -3.79
CA LYS A 38 -6.49 -2.16 -4.58
C LYS A 38 -7.25 -3.46 -4.80
N ALA A 39 -6.56 -4.57 -5.02
CA ALA A 39 -7.18 -5.88 -5.12
C ALA A 39 -7.86 -6.26 -3.79
N LEU A 40 -7.20 -6.01 -2.65
CA LEU A 40 -7.79 -6.20 -1.31
C LEU A 40 -9.07 -5.38 -1.11
N MET A 41 -9.07 -4.09 -1.49
CA MET A 41 -10.28 -3.27 -1.47
C MET A 41 -11.41 -3.88 -2.31
N CYS A 42 -11.12 -4.30 -3.55
CA CYS A 42 -12.12 -4.86 -4.45
C CYS A 42 -12.70 -6.19 -3.93
N ILE A 43 -11.87 -7.07 -3.36
CA ILE A 43 -12.30 -8.38 -2.85
C ILE A 43 -13.13 -8.23 -1.58
N THR A 44 -12.69 -7.36 -0.67
CA THR A 44 -13.39 -7.15 0.61
C THR A 44 -14.62 -6.28 0.49
N GLY A 45 -14.74 -5.48 -0.57
CA GLY A 45 -15.82 -4.50 -0.73
C GLY A 45 -15.74 -3.35 0.28
N SER A 46 -14.64 -3.23 1.03
CA SER A 46 -14.39 -2.17 2.00
C SER A 46 -13.38 -1.17 1.44
N GLU A 47 -13.62 0.13 1.66
CA GLU A 47 -12.65 1.19 1.31
C GLU A 47 -11.35 1.07 2.12
N SER A 48 -11.43 0.46 3.31
CA SER A 48 -10.31 0.21 4.21
C SER A 48 -10.35 -1.26 4.65
N PRO A 49 -9.77 -2.19 3.85
CA PRO A 49 -9.77 -3.62 4.17
C PRO A 49 -8.99 -3.96 5.44
N VAL A 50 -8.06 -3.08 5.85
CA VAL A 50 -7.21 -3.27 7.03
C VAL A 50 -7.25 -2.00 7.88
N VAL A 51 -7.62 -2.13 9.14
CA VAL A 51 -7.65 -1.02 10.12
C VAL A 51 -6.95 -1.43 11.41
N VAL A 52 -6.43 -0.45 12.15
CA VAL A 52 -5.74 -0.67 13.43
C VAL A 52 -6.54 -0.08 14.57
N VAL A 53 -6.60 -0.80 15.68
CA VAL A 53 -7.26 -0.34 16.90
C VAL A 53 -6.39 0.71 17.59
N LEU A 54 -6.82 1.97 17.54
CA LEU A 54 -6.10 3.10 18.14
C LEU A 54 -6.39 3.28 19.64
N SER A 55 -7.56 2.81 20.09
CA SER A 55 -8.16 3.05 21.41
C SER A 55 -8.42 1.73 22.14
N GLY A 56 -8.24 1.71 23.46
CA GLY A 56 -8.60 0.56 24.33
C GLY A 56 -10.08 0.46 24.68
N SER A 57 -10.97 1.23 24.04
CA SER A 57 -12.41 1.23 24.35
C SER A 57 -13.12 -0.09 24.05
N MET A 58 -12.48 -1.00 23.31
CA MET A 58 -13.00 -2.33 22.99
C MET A 58 -12.35 -3.47 23.80
N GLU A 59 -11.63 -3.14 24.88
CA GLU A 59 -11.08 -4.15 25.79
C GLU A 59 -12.20 -4.84 26.60
N PRO A 60 -12.12 -6.16 26.85
CA PRO A 60 -10.98 -7.06 26.63
C PRO A 60 -10.91 -7.73 25.23
N GLY A 61 -11.89 -7.50 24.35
CA GLY A 61 -11.99 -8.20 23.06
C GLY A 61 -10.94 -7.76 22.04
N PHE A 62 -10.67 -6.45 21.97
CA PHE A 62 -9.61 -5.89 21.12
C PHE A 62 -8.71 -4.97 21.93
N LYS A 63 -7.41 -5.09 21.70
CA LYS A 63 -6.37 -4.30 22.34
C LYS A 63 -5.84 -3.25 21.38
N ARG A 64 -5.28 -2.19 21.95
CA ARG A 64 -4.57 -1.18 21.18
C ARG A 64 -3.44 -1.82 20.38
N GLY A 65 -3.44 -1.56 19.07
CA GLY A 65 -2.47 -2.12 18.13
C GLY A 65 -2.93 -3.36 17.38
N ASP A 66 -4.09 -3.92 17.71
CA ASP A 66 -4.65 -5.05 16.95
C ASP A 66 -5.02 -4.62 15.53
N ILE A 67 -4.72 -5.50 14.57
CA ILE A 67 -5.02 -5.31 13.16
C ILE A 67 -6.31 -6.05 12.84
N LEU A 68 -7.31 -5.32 12.36
CA LEU A 68 -8.60 -5.86 11.96
C LEU A 68 -8.69 -5.90 10.44
N PHE A 69 -9.10 -7.05 9.91
CA PHE A 69 -9.47 -7.20 8.51
C PHE A 69 -10.97 -7.01 8.35
N LEU A 70 -11.36 -6.05 7.53
CA LEU A 70 -12.75 -5.71 7.28
C LEU A 70 -13.23 -6.37 5.99
N HIS A 71 -14.43 -6.95 6.04
CA HIS A 71 -15.13 -7.49 4.88
C HIS A 71 -16.56 -6.96 4.88
N MET A 72 -16.95 -6.33 3.78
CA MET A 72 -18.29 -5.78 3.62
C MET A 72 -19.18 -6.81 2.92
N SER A 73 -19.94 -7.55 3.72
CA SER A 73 -20.96 -8.47 3.22
C SER A 73 -22.17 -7.72 2.67
N LYS A 74 -22.90 -8.34 1.73
CA LYS A 74 -24.17 -7.80 1.20
C LYS A 74 -25.37 -8.10 2.11
N ASP A 75 -25.18 -8.98 3.10
CA ASP A 75 -26.22 -9.36 4.05
C ASP A 75 -26.53 -8.22 5.02
N PRO A 76 -27.78 -8.12 5.50
CA PRO A 76 -28.14 -7.12 6.50
C PRO A 76 -27.40 -7.36 7.81
N ILE A 77 -26.93 -6.28 8.44
CA ILE A 77 -26.20 -6.33 9.73
C ILE A 77 -27.10 -6.96 10.81
N ARG A 78 -26.55 -7.87 11.60
CA ARG A 78 -27.24 -8.59 12.68
C ARG A 78 -26.70 -8.21 14.05
N ALA A 79 -27.56 -8.32 15.06
CA ALA A 79 -27.14 -8.13 16.44
C ALA A 79 -26.03 -9.12 16.82
N GLY A 80 -24.94 -8.62 17.39
CA GLY A 80 -23.74 -9.39 17.73
C GLY A 80 -22.59 -9.25 16.74
N GLU A 81 -22.82 -8.65 15.57
CA GLU A 81 -21.74 -8.31 14.63
C GLU A 81 -20.99 -7.05 15.07
N ILE A 82 -19.67 -7.04 14.85
CA ILE A 82 -18.80 -5.91 15.17
C ILE A 82 -18.58 -5.16 13.86
N VAL A 83 -19.13 -3.95 13.77
CA VAL A 83 -19.08 -3.13 12.55
C VAL A 83 -18.21 -1.90 12.74
N VAL A 84 -17.56 -1.49 11.66
CA VAL A 84 -16.82 -0.22 11.59
C VAL A 84 -17.65 0.73 10.73
N PHE A 85 -17.93 1.91 11.26
CA PHE A 85 -18.69 2.96 10.57
C PHE A 85 -17.97 4.29 10.73
N ASN A 86 -18.19 5.19 9.77
CA ASN A 86 -17.73 6.57 9.86
C ASN A 86 -18.89 7.46 10.31
N ILE A 87 -18.61 8.49 11.11
CA ILE A 87 -19.56 9.53 11.53
C ILE A 87 -19.03 10.83 10.93
N ASP A 88 -19.84 11.50 10.10
CA ASP A 88 -19.57 12.87 9.64
C ASP A 88 -19.95 13.92 10.71
#